data_AF-X1DLP4-F1
#
_entry.id   AF-X1DLP4-F1
#
_cell.length_a   1.000
_cell.length_b   1.000
_cell.length_c   1.000
_cell.angle_alpha   90.00
_cell.angle_beta   90.00
_cell.angle_gamma   90.00
#
_symmetry.space_group_name_H-M   'P 1'
#
loop_
_entity.id
_entity.type
_entity.pdbx_description
1 polymer ?
#
loop_
_entity_poly.entity_id
_entity_poly.type
_entity_poly.pdbx_seq_one_letter_code
_entity_poly.pdbx_strand_id
1 'polypeptide(L)'
;HYDIAKEKVLTTIQRAKSNISRRSRSDCYWFGPIHGGKHLDLLKESSLEMSKLDFGVYAIGGIVKAFLNYRFELTTQMLLTVKQYIAPNKPIHMFGLGLPQYFSLAVACGCDLMDSAAYILFAKQNRYFSLSTGTKNLEELKEFPCHCPICSKFTPKEIKNFEDNLRVELLAKHNLYLSFSELRTIRQAIREGNLWELVEQRIRAHPNLVKAASLIKKNKPFFEIYEKVYKNHGRLYACTESLDRPLIYRFEQKIFNNYRPPKEAKYLIILPELDVKGKNSPTMSNWLNIINNNQLIQRNEIHLVFYSIIYGIIPYELIDSFPMGQYESCYSSSINDVFYQNSIKNSEAFLKIRSNNYKKCVLLIPEFYVNQFNESTQFPNTHPINGLKSILNRIYESNSCVIKQIDELFQFLKEE
;
A
#
# COMPACT_ATOMS: atom_id res chain seq x y z
N HIS A 1 -22.51 -16.97 23.85
CA HIS A 1 -21.39 -16.01 23.72
C HIS A 1 -21.77 -14.72 22.99
N TYR A 2 -22.48 -14.81 21.86
CA TYR A 2 -22.95 -13.64 21.11
C TYR A 2 -23.94 -12.80 21.94
N ASP A 3 -24.92 -13.42 22.59
CA ASP A 3 -25.96 -12.70 23.35
C ASP A 3 -25.37 -11.88 24.50
N ILE A 4 -24.39 -12.44 25.21
CA ILE A 4 -23.62 -11.74 26.24
C ILE A 4 -22.88 -10.53 25.65
N ALA A 5 -22.32 -10.65 24.45
CA ALA A 5 -21.66 -9.53 23.78
C ALA A 5 -22.68 -8.45 23.38
N LYS A 6 -23.84 -8.85 22.87
CA LYS A 6 -24.95 -7.97 22.51
C LYS A 6 -25.48 -7.20 23.71
N GLU A 7 -25.74 -7.89 24.83
CA GLU A 7 -26.17 -7.26 26.09
C GLU A 7 -25.17 -6.21 26.58
N LYS A 8 -23.86 -6.51 26.52
CA LYS A 8 -22.79 -5.56 26.86
C LYS A 8 -22.78 -4.35 25.94
N VAL A 9 -23.00 -4.53 24.64
CA VAL A 9 -23.10 -3.42 23.68
C VAL A 9 -24.29 -2.53 24.00
N LEU A 10 -25.48 -3.12 24.21
CA LEU A 10 -26.69 -2.38 24.56
C LEU A 10 -26.52 -1.60 25.88
N THR A 11 -25.95 -2.25 26.89
CA THR A 11 -25.63 -1.62 28.18
C THR A 11 -24.65 -0.45 28.01
N THR A 12 -23.65 -0.60 27.14
CA THR A 12 -22.67 0.45 26.84
C THR A 12 -23.34 1.66 26.18
N ILE A 13 -24.19 1.43 25.18
CA ILE A 13 -24.94 2.49 24.50
C ILE A 13 -25.86 3.21 25.49
N GLN A 14 -26.57 2.48 26.34
CA GLN A 14 -27.43 3.07 27.37
C GLN A 14 -26.62 3.95 28.34
N ARG A 15 -25.48 3.45 28.83
CA ARG A 15 -24.58 4.21 29.72
C ARG A 15 -23.99 5.43 29.02
N ALA A 16 -23.66 5.33 27.74
CA ALA A 16 -23.16 6.46 26.94
C ALA A 16 -24.21 7.56 26.81
N LYS A 17 -25.47 7.21 26.51
CA LYS A 17 -26.60 8.17 26.46
C LYS A 17 -26.84 8.84 27.82
N SER A 18 -26.83 8.06 28.91
CA SER A 18 -26.95 8.59 30.27
C SER A 18 -25.77 9.49 30.66
N ASN A 19 -24.56 9.17 30.19
CA ASN A 19 -23.39 9.99 30.45
C ASN A 19 -23.52 11.35 29.76
N ILE A 20 -23.92 11.40 28.49
CA ILE A 20 -24.14 12.65 27.76
C ILE A 20 -25.13 13.57 28.50
N SER A 21 -26.25 13.05 28.99
CA SER A 21 -27.25 13.87 29.70
C SER A 21 -26.81 14.37 31.08
N ARG A 22 -25.76 13.77 31.66
CA ARG A 22 -25.26 14.09 33.00
C ARG A 22 -23.95 14.89 33.00
N ARG A 23 -23.31 15.09 31.85
CA ARG A 23 -22.06 15.83 31.76
C ARG A 23 -22.30 17.30 32.05
N SER A 24 -21.61 17.82 33.06
CA SER A 24 -21.59 19.25 33.40
C SER A 24 -20.22 19.92 33.14
N ARG A 25 -19.17 19.12 32.94
CA ARG A 25 -17.81 19.61 32.70
C ARG A 25 -17.53 19.81 31.22
N SER A 26 -17.12 21.01 30.85
CA SER A 26 -16.69 21.40 29.49
C SER A 26 -15.16 21.44 29.33
N ASP A 27 -14.40 21.21 30.39
CA ASP A 27 -12.92 21.29 30.42
C ASP A 27 -12.24 19.93 30.18
N CYS A 28 -12.99 18.90 29.74
CA CYS A 28 -12.44 17.60 29.41
C CYS A 28 -13.14 16.96 28.19
N TYR A 29 -12.37 16.14 27.46
CA TYR A 29 -12.92 15.30 26.41
C TYR A 29 -13.24 13.91 26.94
N TRP A 30 -14.45 13.44 26.65
CA TRP A 30 -14.90 12.11 27.02
C TRP A 30 -14.67 11.12 25.89
N PHE A 31 -14.33 9.89 26.26
CA PHE A 31 -14.14 8.77 25.34
C PHE A 31 -15.46 8.01 25.18
N GLY A 32 -15.89 7.79 23.94
CA GLY A 32 -17.04 6.99 23.57
C GLY A 32 -16.62 5.55 23.33
N PRO A 33 -16.84 4.63 24.27
CA PRO A 33 -16.36 3.26 24.14
C PRO A 33 -17.19 2.47 23.13
N ILE A 34 -16.52 1.85 22.16
CA ILE A 34 -17.13 0.98 21.16
C ILE A 34 -16.75 -0.47 21.51
N HIS A 35 -17.78 -1.25 21.85
CA HIS A 35 -17.68 -2.68 22.13
C HIS A 35 -18.38 -3.51 21.04
N GLY A 36 -18.17 -4.84 21.08
CA GLY A 36 -18.67 -5.80 20.10
C GLY A 36 -17.68 -6.95 19.88
N GLY A 37 -16.39 -6.70 20.13
CA GLY A 37 -15.34 -7.71 20.09
C GLY A 37 -15.23 -8.34 18.70
N LYS A 38 -15.24 -9.67 18.63
CA LYS A 38 -15.13 -10.40 17.35
C LYS A 38 -16.40 -10.38 16.48
N HIS A 39 -17.50 -9.83 16.98
CA HIS A 39 -18.79 -9.78 16.30
C HIS A 39 -18.93 -8.43 15.57
N LEU A 40 -18.65 -8.44 14.26
CA LEU A 40 -18.51 -7.22 13.46
C LEU A 40 -19.84 -6.48 13.26
N ASP A 41 -20.94 -7.22 13.23
CA ASP A 41 -22.30 -6.72 13.23
C ASP A 41 -22.61 -5.92 14.51
N LEU A 42 -22.21 -6.44 15.66
CA LEU A 42 -22.33 -5.72 16.95
C LEU A 42 -21.39 -4.51 17.02
N LEU A 43 -20.17 -4.61 16.47
CA LEU A 43 -19.27 -3.45 16.36
C LEU A 43 -19.87 -2.35 15.46
N LYS A 44 -20.50 -2.73 14.35
CA LYS A 44 -21.20 -1.80 13.47
C LYS A 44 -22.35 -1.11 14.21
N GLU A 45 -23.21 -1.86 14.88
CA GLU A 45 -24.34 -1.31 15.67
C GLU A 45 -23.82 -0.33 16.74
N SER A 46 -22.83 -0.77 17.52
CA SER A 46 -22.16 0.02 18.55
C SER A 46 -21.54 1.31 17.98
N SER A 47 -20.88 1.23 16.82
CA SER A 47 -20.26 2.38 16.16
C SER A 47 -21.31 3.38 15.67
N LEU A 48 -22.39 2.90 15.04
CA LEU A 48 -23.48 3.75 14.55
C LEU A 48 -24.19 4.49 15.69
N GLU A 49 -24.49 3.79 16.78
CA GLU A 49 -25.13 4.42 17.95
C GLU A 49 -24.18 5.39 18.66
N MET A 50 -22.90 5.04 18.79
CA MET A 50 -21.90 5.89 19.44
C MET A 50 -21.61 7.14 18.60
N SER A 51 -21.57 7.03 17.27
CA SER A 51 -21.33 8.14 16.33
C SER A 51 -22.39 9.24 16.39
N LYS A 52 -23.61 8.91 16.88
CA LYS A 52 -24.70 9.87 17.12
C LYS A 52 -24.51 10.72 18.38
N LEU A 53 -23.57 10.36 19.25
CA LEU A 53 -23.35 10.99 20.55
C LEU A 53 -22.09 11.85 20.52
N ASP A 54 -22.12 13.03 21.15
CA ASP A 54 -20.95 13.92 21.14
C ASP A 54 -19.87 13.47 22.14
N PHE A 55 -19.00 12.59 21.67
CA PHE A 55 -17.75 12.23 22.33
C PHE A 55 -16.58 12.91 21.63
N GLY A 56 -15.54 13.23 22.41
CA GLY A 56 -14.31 13.83 21.87
C GLY A 56 -13.44 12.81 21.14
N VAL A 57 -13.47 11.55 21.60
CA VAL A 57 -12.68 10.44 21.06
C VAL A 57 -13.55 9.19 21.02
N TYR A 58 -13.48 8.38 19.97
CA TYR A 58 -14.12 7.07 19.93
C TYR A 58 -13.10 5.96 20.21
N ALA A 59 -13.41 5.07 21.14
CA ALA A 59 -12.41 4.16 21.69
C ALA A 59 -12.81 2.70 21.53
N ILE A 60 -12.01 1.93 20.80
CA ILE A 60 -12.29 0.52 20.50
C ILE A 60 -11.79 -0.35 21.66
N GLY A 61 -12.72 -1.02 22.35
CA GLY A 61 -12.42 -1.92 23.45
C GLY A 61 -12.48 -3.40 23.08
N GLY A 62 -11.96 -4.26 23.96
CA GLY A 62 -12.06 -5.72 23.81
C GLY A 62 -11.06 -6.34 22.83
N ILE A 63 -10.04 -5.59 22.39
CA ILE A 63 -9.02 -6.04 21.44
C ILE A 63 -7.80 -6.71 22.08
N VAL A 64 -7.47 -6.37 23.34
CA VAL A 64 -6.19 -6.71 23.99
C VAL A 64 -5.87 -8.21 23.91
N LYS A 65 -6.83 -9.07 24.28
CA LYS A 65 -6.63 -10.53 24.25
C LYS A 65 -6.37 -11.04 22.84
N ALA A 66 -7.06 -10.53 21.83
CA ALA A 66 -6.81 -10.91 20.45
C ALA A 66 -5.44 -10.42 19.98
N PHE A 67 -5.11 -9.17 20.31
CA PHE A 67 -3.87 -8.51 19.91
C PHE A 67 -2.62 -9.18 20.48
N LEU A 68 -2.60 -9.48 21.78
CA LEU A 68 -1.46 -10.15 22.43
C LEU A 68 -1.28 -11.61 21.97
N ASN A 69 -2.33 -12.24 21.44
CA ASN A 69 -2.27 -13.56 20.80
C ASN A 69 -2.01 -13.47 19.28
N TYR A 70 -1.44 -12.35 18.81
CA TYR A 70 -1.05 -12.14 17.41
C TYR A 70 -2.21 -12.28 16.40
N ARG A 71 -3.46 -12.11 16.84
CA ARG A 71 -4.65 -12.08 15.96
C ARG A 71 -4.80 -10.70 15.33
N PHE A 72 -3.76 -10.27 14.63
CA PHE A 72 -3.69 -8.95 14.01
C PHE A 72 -4.76 -8.76 12.93
N GLU A 73 -5.09 -9.81 12.17
CA GLU A 73 -6.17 -9.77 11.17
C GLU A 73 -7.52 -9.39 11.82
N LEU A 74 -7.90 -10.06 12.91
CA LEU A 74 -9.13 -9.72 13.64
C LEU A 74 -9.05 -8.30 14.20
N THR A 75 -7.91 -7.91 14.78
CA THR A 75 -7.74 -6.57 15.36
C THR A 75 -7.88 -5.47 14.31
N THR A 76 -7.26 -5.65 13.14
CA THR A 76 -7.38 -4.74 11.99
C THR A 76 -8.81 -4.73 11.46
N GLN A 77 -9.47 -5.89 11.38
CA GLN A 77 -10.86 -5.98 10.92
C GLN A 77 -11.82 -5.23 11.85
N MET A 78 -11.63 -5.32 13.17
CA MET A 78 -12.40 -4.55 14.14
C MET A 78 -12.18 -3.05 13.94
N LEU A 79 -10.92 -2.60 13.76
CA LEU A 79 -10.61 -1.19 13.48
C LEU A 79 -11.29 -0.69 12.21
N LEU A 80 -11.18 -1.45 11.10
CA LEU A 80 -11.78 -1.07 9.82
C LEU A 80 -13.30 -1.03 9.89
N THR A 81 -13.93 -2.00 10.56
CA THR A 81 -15.38 -1.96 10.81
C THR A 81 -15.77 -0.68 11.53
N VAL A 82 -15.09 -0.33 12.62
CA VAL A 82 -15.41 0.90 13.35
C VAL A 82 -15.19 2.14 12.47
N LYS A 83 -14.04 2.22 11.78
CA LYS A 83 -13.72 3.36 10.90
C LYS A 83 -14.74 3.59 9.78
N GLN A 84 -15.40 2.56 9.30
CA GLN A 84 -16.44 2.67 8.27
C GLN A 84 -17.75 3.30 8.77
N TYR A 85 -18.01 3.26 10.08
CA TYR A 85 -19.31 3.64 10.65
C TYR A 85 -19.25 4.80 11.65
N ILE A 86 -18.07 5.29 12.00
CA ILE A 86 -17.92 6.51 12.81
C ILE A 86 -17.68 7.74 11.95
N ALA A 87 -18.02 8.91 12.48
CA ALA A 87 -17.71 10.18 11.84
C ALA A 87 -16.18 10.37 11.66
N PRO A 88 -15.70 10.75 10.46
CA PRO A 88 -14.27 10.82 10.17
C PRO A 88 -13.55 11.98 10.87
N ASN A 89 -14.28 12.96 11.41
CA ASN A 89 -13.74 14.15 12.08
C ASN A 89 -13.37 13.94 13.55
N LYS A 90 -13.52 12.74 14.10
CA LYS A 90 -13.20 12.41 15.49
C LYS A 90 -12.09 11.35 15.56
N PRO A 91 -11.12 11.50 16.47
CA PRO A 91 -10.01 10.55 16.61
C PRO A 91 -10.50 9.17 17.10
N ILE A 92 -9.84 8.12 16.63
CA ILE A 92 -9.97 6.76 17.14
C ILE A 92 -8.85 6.43 18.11
N HIS A 93 -9.25 5.91 19.27
CA HIS A 93 -8.36 5.29 20.21
C HIS A 93 -8.50 3.75 20.18
N MET A 94 -7.38 3.02 20.15
CA MET A 94 -7.37 1.57 20.30
C MET A 94 -6.80 1.15 21.65
N PHE A 95 -7.67 0.59 22.51
CA PHE A 95 -7.28 0.25 23.88
C PHE A 95 -6.30 -0.93 23.98
N GLY A 96 -5.15 -0.70 24.60
CA GLY A 96 -4.13 -1.70 24.91
C GLY A 96 -3.36 -2.20 23.69
N LEU A 97 -3.24 -1.36 22.66
CA LEU A 97 -2.43 -1.66 21.48
C LEU A 97 -0.95 -1.32 21.73
N GLY A 98 -0.22 -2.31 22.25
CA GLY A 98 1.11 -2.08 22.81
C GLY A 98 2.33 -2.64 22.08
N LEU A 99 2.18 -3.19 20.88
CA LEU A 99 3.30 -3.81 20.13
C LEU A 99 3.73 -2.92 18.96
N PRO A 100 4.94 -2.32 18.98
CA PRO A 100 5.38 -1.33 17.99
C PRO A 100 5.33 -1.79 16.54
N GLN A 101 5.60 -3.08 16.28
CA GLN A 101 5.57 -3.67 14.93
C GLN A 101 4.21 -3.54 14.21
N TYR A 102 3.11 -3.33 14.95
CA TYR A 102 1.77 -3.17 14.38
C TYR A 102 1.38 -1.71 14.20
N PHE A 103 2.12 -0.76 14.79
CA PHE A 103 1.71 0.64 14.83
C PHE A 103 1.52 1.24 13.44
N SER A 104 2.43 0.96 12.50
CA SER A 104 2.32 1.48 11.13
C SER A 104 1.03 1.02 10.44
N LEU A 105 0.68 -0.28 10.58
CA LEU A 105 -0.56 -0.83 10.03
C LEU A 105 -1.79 -0.25 10.73
N ALA A 106 -1.77 -0.11 12.06
CA ALA A 106 -2.86 0.52 12.80
C ALA A 106 -3.14 1.94 12.31
N VAL A 107 -2.08 2.75 12.18
CA VAL A 107 -2.17 4.14 11.73
C VAL A 107 -2.61 4.23 10.27
N ALA A 108 -2.10 3.35 9.39
CA ALA A 108 -2.57 3.27 8.00
C ALA A 108 -4.05 2.90 7.89
N CYS A 109 -4.57 2.11 8.83
CA CYS A 109 -6.00 1.82 8.97
C CYS A 109 -6.79 2.89 9.75
N GLY A 110 -6.15 4.01 10.10
CA GLY A 110 -6.80 5.18 10.70
C GLY A 110 -6.84 5.21 12.22
N CYS A 111 -6.04 4.41 12.92
CA CYS A 111 -5.87 4.56 14.37
C CYS A 111 -5.10 5.86 14.69
N ASP A 112 -5.63 6.67 15.61
CA ASP A 112 -5.06 7.98 15.96
C ASP A 112 -4.36 7.95 17.33
N LEU A 113 -4.94 7.23 18.30
CA LEU A 113 -4.48 7.16 19.69
C LEU A 113 -4.34 5.71 20.15
N MET A 114 -3.32 5.46 20.97
CA MET A 114 -2.96 4.11 21.42
C MET A 114 -2.43 4.20 22.84
N ASP A 115 -2.75 3.23 23.68
CA ASP A 115 -2.20 3.05 25.02
C ASP A 115 -1.61 1.65 25.18
N SER A 116 -0.68 1.51 26.13
CA SER A 116 0.04 0.26 26.33
C SER A 116 0.50 0.12 27.77
N ALA A 117 0.05 -0.96 28.43
CA ALA A 117 0.75 -1.53 29.58
C ALA A 117 1.80 -2.58 29.15
N ALA A 118 1.87 -2.93 27.86
CA ALA A 118 2.70 -4.00 27.38
C ALA A 118 4.19 -3.75 27.63
N TYR A 119 4.66 -2.49 27.55
CA TYR A 119 6.07 -2.15 27.74
C TYR A 119 6.64 -2.65 29.08
N ILE A 120 5.87 -2.52 30.18
CA ILE A 120 6.27 -2.92 31.52
C ILE A 120 5.89 -4.37 31.84
N LEU A 121 4.71 -4.83 31.38
CA LEU A 121 4.30 -6.22 31.58
C LEU A 121 5.24 -7.20 30.89
N PHE A 122 5.74 -6.84 29.71
CA PHE A 122 6.70 -7.64 28.97
C PHE A 122 8.09 -7.54 29.59
N ALA A 123 8.50 -6.36 30.04
CA ALA A 123 9.76 -6.22 30.77
C ALA A 123 9.82 -7.10 32.03
N LYS A 124 8.72 -7.20 32.79
CA LYS A 124 8.57 -8.14 33.93
C LYS A 124 8.73 -9.61 33.56
N GLN A 125 8.55 -9.95 32.29
CA GLN A 125 8.73 -11.30 31.73
C GLN A 125 10.06 -11.43 30.97
N ASN A 126 11.02 -10.51 31.19
CA ASN A 126 12.28 -10.43 30.47
C ASN A 126 12.11 -10.32 28.94
N ARG A 127 11.03 -9.68 28.47
CA ARG A 127 10.73 -9.53 27.03
C ARG A 127 11.12 -8.15 26.51
N TYR A 128 11.91 -8.17 25.44
CA TYR A 128 12.48 -7.04 24.72
C TYR A 128 11.72 -6.81 23.40
N PHE A 129 11.31 -5.56 23.13
CA PHE A 129 10.70 -5.18 21.86
C PHE A 129 11.74 -4.97 20.76
N SER A 130 11.42 -5.40 19.55
CA SER A 130 12.17 -5.25 18.31
C SER A 130 11.19 -4.99 17.15
N LEU A 131 11.56 -4.14 16.20
CA LEU A 131 10.73 -3.86 15.03
C LEU A 131 10.90 -4.92 13.93
N SER A 132 12.06 -5.59 13.87
CA SER A 132 12.38 -6.57 12.83
C SER A 132 11.86 -7.97 13.17
N THR A 133 11.93 -8.35 14.45
CA THR A 133 11.60 -9.70 14.93
C THR A 133 10.46 -9.73 15.94
N GLY A 134 9.83 -8.58 16.18
CA GLY A 134 8.78 -8.43 17.18
C GLY A 134 9.30 -8.50 18.61
N THR A 135 8.82 -9.44 19.41
CA THR A 135 9.22 -9.53 20.80
C THR A 135 10.15 -10.70 21.02
N LYS A 136 11.29 -10.44 21.66
CA LYS A 136 12.30 -11.44 22.00
C LYS A 136 12.43 -11.61 23.50
N ASN A 137 12.71 -12.84 23.95
CA ASN A 137 13.17 -13.03 25.32
C ASN A 137 14.61 -12.49 25.42
N LEU A 138 14.93 -11.78 26.50
CA LEU A 138 16.28 -11.31 26.80
C LEU A 138 17.29 -12.48 26.76
N GLU A 139 16.86 -13.68 27.11
CA GLU A 139 17.71 -14.85 27.10
C GLU A 139 18.25 -15.21 25.72
N GLU A 140 17.49 -14.94 24.66
CA GLU A 140 17.85 -15.22 23.28
C GLU A 140 18.82 -14.18 22.68
N LEU A 141 19.00 -13.03 23.34
CA LEU A 141 19.76 -11.91 22.79
C LEU A 141 21.25 -12.04 23.11
N LYS A 142 22.06 -12.04 22.05
CA LYS A 142 23.52 -11.91 22.13
C LYS A 142 23.97 -10.45 22.00
N GLU A 143 23.20 -9.65 21.25
CA GLU A 143 23.43 -8.23 21.02
C GLU A 143 22.08 -7.50 21.01
N PHE A 144 22.08 -6.21 21.40
CA PHE A 144 20.90 -5.37 21.25
C PHE A 144 20.90 -4.66 19.89
N PRO A 145 19.93 -4.96 19.00
CA PRO A 145 19.81 -4.27 17.70
C PRO A 145 19.11 -2.91 17.87
N CYS A 146 19.61 -2.06 18.76
CA CYS A 146 19.02 -0.76 19.08
C CYS A 146 20.08 0.22 19.61
N HIS A 147 19.90 1.50 19.32
CA HIS A 147 20.78 2.59 19.76
C HIS A 147 20.11 3.50 20.82
N CYS A 148 19.10 3.01 21.55
CA CYS A 148 18.48 3.79 22.61
C CYS A 148 19.45 3.99 23.80
N PRO A 149 19.18 4.94 24.71
CA PRO A 149 20.07 5.21 25.86
C PRO A 149 20.39 4.00 26.75
N ILE A 150 19.59 2.94 26.68
CA ILE A 150 19.84 1.68 27.40
C ILE A 150 20.79 0.80 26.58
N CYS A 151 20.42 0.49 25.33
CA CYS A 151 21.18 -0.41 24.46
C CYS A 151 22.53 0.15 24.02
N SER A 152 22.73 1.47 24.07
CA SER A 152 24.03 2.09 23.81
C SER A 152 25.00 2.01 25.00
N LYS A 153 24.51 1.68 26.20
CA LYS A 153 25.30 1.65 27.44
C LYS A 153 25.52 0.25 27.98
N PHE A 154 24.58 -0.65 27.74
CA PHE A 154 24.59 -2.00 28.29
C PHE A 154 24.42 -3.04 27.19
N THR A 155 25.03 -4.19 27.41
CA THR A 155 24.88 -5.40 26.61
C THR A 155 23.77 -6.31 27.18
N PRO A 156 23.25 -7.27 26.39
CA PRO A 156 22.28 -8.24 26.92
C PRO A 156 22.81 -9.03 28.12
N LYS A 157 24.10 -9.41 28.10
CA LYS A 157 24.73 -10.18 29.19
C LYS A 157 24.78 -9.37 30.50
N GLU A 158 25.11 -8.08 30.43
CA GLU A 158 25.09 -7.21 31.61
C GLU A 158 23.68 -7.05 32.17
N ILE A 159 22.69 -6.77 31.31
CA ILE A 159 21.31 -6.61 31.75
C ILE A 159 20.75 -7.88 32.41
N LYS A 160 21.12 -9.08 31.91
CA LYS A 160 20.73 -10.36 32.53
C LYS A 160 21.23 -10.49 33.97
N ASN A 161 22.45 -10.02 34.23
CA ASN A 161 23.12 -10.14 35.52
C ASN A 161 22.69 -9.07 36.54
N PHE A 162 21.91 -8.07 36.14
CA PHE A 162 21.36 -7.10 37.07
C PHE A 162 20.23 -7.70 37.91
N GLU A 163 20.08 -7.15 39.12
CA GLU A 163 18.93 -7.36 40.00
C GLU A 163 17.60 -7.16 39.26
N ASP A 164 16.60 -7.98 39.61
CA ASP A 164 15.33 -8.07 38.89
C ASP A 164 14.65 -6.71 38.69
N ASN A 165 14.63 -5.86 39.71
CA ASN A 165 14.00 -4.53 39.62
C ASN A 165 14.69 -3.63 38.59
N LEU A 166 16.03 -3.57 38.61
CA LEU A 166 16.80 -2.77 37.67
C LEU A 166 16.69 -3.33 36.25
N ARG A 167 16.76 -4.66 36.10
CA ARG A 167 16.58 -5.33 34.80
C ARG A 167 15.22 -5.00 34.18
N VAL A 168 14.15 -5.12 34.95
CA VAL A 168 12.78 -4.78 34.50
C VAL A 168 12.67 -3.30 34.14
N GLU A 169 13.24 -2.41 34.94
CA GLU A 169 13.22 -0.97 34.67
C GLU A 169 13.94 -0.64 33.34
N LEU A 170 15.13 -1.20 33.11
CA LEU A 170 15.90 -0.97 31.90
C LEU A 170 15.20 -1.52 30.65
N LEU A 171 14.63 -2.73 30.73
CA LEU A 171 13.84 -3.30 29.64
C LEU A 171 12.58 -2.48 29.37
N ALA A 172 11.88 -2.01 30.40
CA ALA A 172 10.70 -1.16 30.24
C ALA A 172 11.03 0.17 29.57
N LYS A 173 12.15 0.80 29.97
CA LYS A 173 12.68 2.02 29.35
C LYS A 173 13.00 1.79 27.87
N HIS A 174 13.70 0.72 27.53
CA HIS A 174 13.95 0.33 26.13
C HIS A 174 12.64 0.16 25.34
N ASN A 175 11.69 -0.62 25.88
CA ASN A 175 10.40 -0.88 25.23
C ASN A 175 9.62 0.42 24.96
N LEU A 176 9.67 1.40 25.87
CA LEU A 176 9.11 2.74 25.66
C LEU A 176 9.88 3.52 24.59
N TYR A 177 11.21 3.56 24.66
CA TYR A 177 12.04 4.27 23.66
C TYR A 177 11.75 3.78 22.25
N LEU A 178 11.68 2.46 22.04
CA LEU A 178 11.37 1.88 20.75
C LEU A 178 9.95 2.25 20.29
N SER A 179 8.96 2.17 21.18
CA SER A 179 7.56 2.50 20.88
C SER A 179 7.40 3.95 20.43
N PHE A 180 7.97 4.90 21.18
CA PHE A 180 7.91 6.32 20.83
C PHE A 180 8.74 6.66 19.60
N SER A 181 9.87 5.98 19.40
CA SER A 181 10.67 6.14 18.19
C SER A 181 9.88 5.72 16.95
N GLU A 182 9.23 4.56 17.00
CA GLU A 182 8.40 4.08 15.88
C GLU A 182 7.24 5.02 15.58
N LEU A 183 6.57 5.57 16.59
CA LEU A 183 5.53 6.58 16.37
C LEU A 183 6.08 7.86 15.73
N ARG A 184 7.31 8.28 16.04
CA ARG A 184 7.98 9.40 15.35
C ARG A 184 8.26 9.06 13.89
N THR A 185 8.80 7.87 13.62
CA THR A 185 9.04 7.36 12.25
C THR A 185 7.75 7.34 11.44
N ILE A 186 6.66 6.84 12.00
CA ILE A 186 5.35 6.80 11.33
C ILE A 186 4.85 8.22 11.00
N ARG A 187 4.93 9.16 11.96
CA ARG A 187 4.52 10.56 11.69
C ARG A 187 5.38 11.20 10.61
N GLN A 188 6.68 10.92 10.59
CA GLN A 188 7.55 11.39 9.52
C GLN A 188 7.13 10.80 8.17
N ALA A 189 6.83 9.50 8.16
CA ALA A 189 6.42 8.82 6.95
C ALA A 189 5.09 9.35 6.36
N ILE A 190 4.17 9.77 7.21
CA ILE A 190 2.94 10.44 6.80
C ILE A 190 3.23 11.79 6.12
N ARG A 191 4.18 12.58 6.65
CA ARG A 191 4.56 13.88 6.09
C ARG A 191 5.21 13.74 4.72
N GLU A 192 6.05 12.72 4.54
CA GLU A 192 6.72 12.39 3.27
C GLU A 192 5.80 11.63 2.28
N GLY A 193 4.67 11.14 2.79
CA GLY A 193 3.72 10.34 2.03
C GLY A 193 4.16 8.88 1.80
N ASN A 194 5.20 8.39 2.46
CA ASN A 194 5.75 7.03 2.33
C ASN A 194 5.26 6.04 3.41
N LEU A 195 4.08 6.30 4.01
CA LEU A 195 3.50 5.41 5.03
C LEU A 195 3.31 3.98 4.52
N TRP A 196 2.89 3.79 3.27
CA TRP A 196 2.66 2.45 2.71
C TRP A 196 3.95 1.64 2.60
N GLU A 197 5.04 2.29 2.18
CA GLU A 197 6.38 1.71 2.14
C GLU A 197 6.81 1.28 3.56
N LEU A 198 6.56 2.11 4.59
CA LEU A 198 6.85 1.77 5.98
C LEU A 198 5.99 0.59 6.48
N VAL A 199 4.70 0.56 6.13
CA VAL A 199 3.81 -0.57 6.47
C VAL A 199 4.35 -1.86 5.89
N GLU A 200 4.69 -1.86 4.59
CA GLU A 200 5.24 -3.03 3.90
C GLU A 200 6.53 -3.55 4.54
N GLN A 201 7.40 -2.65 4.99
CA GLN A 201 8.60 -3.03 5.75
C GLN A 201 8.27 -3.69 7.08
N ARG A 202 7.31 -3.14 7.85
CA ARG A 202 6.99 -3.62 9.21
C ARG A 202 6.19 -4.92 9.21
N ILE A 203 5.31 -5.14 8.24
CA ILE A 203 4.48 -6.36 8.20
C ILE A 203 5.32 -7.63 8.00
N ARG A 204 6.57 -7.50 7.50
CA ARG A 204 7.49 -8.64 7.35
C ARG A 204 8.02 -9.20 8.67
N ALA A 205 7.82 -8.51 9.79
CA ALA A 205 8.21 -9.01 11.09
C ALA A 205 7.43 -10.29 11.50
N HIS A 206 6.23 -10.53 10.96
CA HIS A 206 5.42 -11.70 11.33
C HIS A 206 4.35 -12.08 10.28
N PRO A 207 4.11 -13.37 9.96
CA PRO A 207 3.09 -13.79 8.99
C PRO A 207 1.67 -13.27 9.27
N ASN A 208 1.24 -13.24 10.54
CA ASN A 208 -0.07 -12.67 10.92
C ASN A 208 -0.20 -11.17 10.62
N LEU A 209 0.90 -10.41 10.55
CA LEU A 209 0.86 -9.00 10.12
C LEU A 209 0.62 -8.90 8.61
N VAL A 210 1.28 -9.75 7.82
CA VAL A 210 1.03 -9.87 6.37
C VAL A 210 -0.44 -10.25 6.13
N LYS A 211 -0.96 -11.22 6.88
CA LYS A 211 -2.36 -11.62 6.80
C LYS A 211 -3.31 -10.48 7.17
N ALA A 212 -2.97 -9.66 8.17
CA ALA A 212 -3.73 -8.47 8.52
C ALA A 212 -3.69 -7.40 7.41
N ALA A 213 -2.55 -7.18 6.78
CA ALA A 213 -2.39 -6.24 5.67
C ALA A 213 -3.22 -6.64 4.43
N SER A 214 -3.50 -7.93 4.24
CA SER A 214 -4.40 -8.40 3.16
C SER A 214 -5.83 -7.82 3.25
N LEU A 215 -6.23 -7.27 4.39
CA LEU A 215 -7.49 -6.55 4.53
C LEU A 215 -7.52 -5.25 3.73
N ILE A 216 -6.36 -4.64 3.45
CA ILE A 216 -6.25 -3.46 2.58
C ILE A 216 -6.76 -3.80 1.18
N LYS A 217 -6.27 -4.92 0.61
CA LYS A 217 -6.73 -5.46 -0.68
C LYS A 217 -8.24 -5.63 -0.75
N LYS A 218 -8.85 -6.18 0.31
CA LYS A 218 -10.30 -6.43 0.39
C LYS A 218 -11.13 -5.15 0.51
N ASN A 219 -10.52 -4.04 0.93
CA ASN A 219 -11.20 -2.77 1.21
C ASN A 219 -10.63 -1.61 0.39
N LYS A 220 -10.02 -1.88 -0.77
CA LYS A 220 -9.41 -0.85 -1.66
C LYS A 220 -10.28 0.40 -1.86
N PRO A 221 -11.60 0.31 -2.15
CA PRO A 221 -12.43 1.51 -2.33
C PRO A 221 -12.49 2.40 -1.08
N PHE A 222 -12.50 1.80 0.11
CA PHE A 222 -12.55 2.55 1.37
C PHE A 222 -11.26 3.35 1.58
N PHE A 223 -10.09 2.74 1.35
CA PHE A 223 -8.82 3.44 1.50
C PHE A 223 -8.58 4.49 0.42
N GLU A 224 -9.07 4.26 -0.80
CA GLU A 224 -8.88 5.16 -1.93
C GLU A 224 -9.46 6.55 -1.68
N ILE A 225 -10.61 6.63 -1.00
CA ILE A 225 -11.26 7.90 -0.62
C ILE A 225 -10.33 8.82 0.17
N TYR A 226 -9.46 8.25 1.02
CA TYR A 226 -8.56 9.00 1.89
C TYR A 226 -7.14 9.14 1.33
N GLU A 227 -6.82 8.47 0.23
CA GLU A 227 -5.48 8.52 -0.35
C GLU A 227 -5.24 9.86 -1.05
N LYS A 228 -4.11 10.52 -0.73
CA LYS A 228 -3.73 11.77 -1.39
C LYS A 228 -3.59 11.58 -2.90
N VAL A 229 -3.97 12.60 -3.67
CA VAL A 229 -3.88 12.57 -5.14
C VAL A 229 -2.43 12.66 -5.62
N TYR A 230 -1.59 13.41 -4.90
CA TYR A 230 -0.17 13.56 -5.18
C TYR A 230 0.68 13.46 -3.91
N LYS A 231 1.97 13.18 -4.08
CA LYS A 231 2.98 13.11 -3.01
C LYS A 231 4.30 13.73 -3.49
N ASN A 232 5.16 14.13 -2.56
CA ASN A 232 6.39 14.85 -2.88
C ASN A 232 7.49 13.98 -3.52
N HIS A 233 7.44 12.67 -3.26
CA HIS A 233 8.44 11.73 -3.75
C HIS A 233 7.80 10.65 -4.64
N GLY A 234 8.62 10.06 -5.52
CA GLY A 234 8.24 8.89 -6.28
C GLY A 234 7.83 7.72 -5.38
N ARG A 235 7.10 6.76 -5.94
CA ARG A 235 6.58 5.59 -5.22
C ARG A 235 7.52 4.41 -5.39
N LEU A 236 7.80 3.69 -4.30
CA LEU A 236 8.59 2.47 -4.35
C LEU A 236 7.65 1.27 -4.27
N TYR A 237 7.71 0.38 -5.26
CA TYR A 237 6.93 -0.84 -5.32
C TYR A 237 7.86 -2.05 -5.20
N ALA A 238 8.13 -2.44 -3.96
CA ALA A 238 9.14 -3.44 -3.62
C ALA A 238 8.56 -4.83 -3.32
N CYS A 239 7.24 -4.97 -3.17
CA CYS A 239 6.62 -6.26 -2.87
C CYS A 239 5.20 -6.39 -3.43
N THR A 240 4.65 -7.60 -3.37
CA THR A 240 3.33 -7.92 -3.96
C THR A 240 2.19 -7.10 -3.37
N GLU A 241 2.22 -6.78 -2.08
CA GLU A 241 1.24 -5.92 -1.39
C GLU A 241 1.28 -4.48 -1.88
N SER A 242 2.34 -4.06 -2.57
CA SER A 242 2.37 -2.76 -3.24
C SER A 242 1.24 -2.60 -4.26
N LEU A 243 0.83 -3.68 -4.94
CA LEU A 243 -0.33 -3.70 -5.84
C LEU A 243 -1.66 -3.46 -5.12
N ASP A 244 -1.68 -3.62 -3.80
CA ASP A 244 -2.86 -3.40 -2.99
C ASP A 244 -3.02 -1.94 -2.54
N ARG A 245 -2.02 -1.09 -2.83
CA ARG A 245 -2.05 0.33 -2.48
C ARG A 245 -3.23 1.04 -3.17
N PRO A 246 -3.90 1.99 -2.48
CA PRO A 246 -5.08 2.65 -3.01
C PRO A 246 -4.81 3.48 -4.28
N LEU A 247 -3.59 3.99 -4.43
CA LEU A 247 -3.18 4.77 -5.59
C LEU A 247 -3.22 3.96 -6.90
N ILE A 248 -2.83 2.68 -6.85
CA ILE A 248 -2.88 1.79 -8.01
C ILE A 248 -4.35 1.47 -8.34
N TYR A 249 -5.16 1.19 -7.32
CA TYR A 249 -6.59 0.98 -7.50
C TYR A 249 -7.27 2.20 -8.15
N ARG A 250 -6.95 3.42 -7.70
CA ARG A 250 -7.44 4.67 -8.33
C ARG A 250 -7.08 4.75 -9.80
N PHE A 251 -5.83 4.45 -10.16
CA PHE A 251 -5.40 4.43 -11.56
C PHE A 251 -6.22 3.42 -12.38
N GLU A 252 -6.34 2.18 -11.90
CA GLU A 252 -7.12 1.14 -12.56
C GLU A 252 -8.58 1.58 -12.80
N GLN A 253 -9.23 2.17 -11.79
CA GLN A 253 -10.60 2.65 -11.92
C GLN A 253 -10.73 3.82 -12.90
N LYS A 254 -9.79 4.77 -12.89
CA LYS A 254 -9.80 5.91 -13.82
C LYS A 254 -9.54 5.49 -15.27
N ILE A 255 -8.62 4.56 -15.49
CA ILE A 255 -8.35 4.01 -16.82
C ILE A 255 -9.56 3.22 -17.33
N PHE A 256 -10.17 2.39 -16.48
CA PHE A 256 -11.30 1.58 -16.88
C PHE A 256 -12.54 2.43 -17.20
N ASN A 257 -12.94 3.34 -16.29
CA ASN A 257 -14.21 4.07 -16.39
C ASN A 257 -14.10 5.37 -17.20
N ASN A 258 -13.02 6.14 -17.02
CA ASN A 258 -12.96 7.54 -17.46
C ASN A 258 -12.07 7.77 -18.69
N TYR A 259 -11.03 6.97 -18.89
CA TYR A 259 -10.08 7.22 -19.98
C TYR A 259 -10.72 6.97 -21.36
N ARG A 260 -10.49 7.89 -22.30
CA ARG A 260 -10.90 7.78 -23.71
C ARG A 260 -9.68 8.07 -24.59
N PRO A 261 -9.37 7.23 -25.58
CA PRO A 261 -8.29 7.50 -26.54
C PRO A 261 -8.51 8.82 -27.29
N PRO A 262 -7.46 9.42 -27.87
CA PRO A 262 -7.59 10.54 -28.81
C PRO A 262 -8.58 10.21 -29.94
N LYS A 263 -9.47 11.16 -30.27
CA LYS A 263 -10.59 10.91 -31.20
C LYS A 263 -10.14 10.54 -32.62
N GLU A 264 -9.02 11.09 -33.05
CA GLU A 264 -8.47 10.91 -34.40
C GLU A 264 -7.56 9.69 -34.49
N ALA A 265 -7.27 9.04 -33.35
CA ALA A 265 -6.39 7.89 -33.31
C ALA A 265 -6.96 6.73 -34.11
N LYS A 266 -6.20 6.26 -35.10
CA LYS A 266 -6.46 5.06 -35.91
C LYS A 266 -5.47 3.95 -35.60
N TYR A 267 -4.27 4.30 -35.13
CA TYR A 267 -3.17 3.38 -34.94
C TYR A 267 -2.71 3.39 -33.48
N LEU A 268 -2.62 2.21 -32.86
CA LEU A 268 -2.10 2.06 -31.51
C LEU A 268 -0.65 1.60 -31.57
N ILE A 269 0.24 2.30 -30.87
CA ILE A 269 1.64 1.89 -30.70
C ILE A 269 1.89 1.65 -29.22
N ILE A 270 2.34 0.43 -28.89
CA ILE A 270 2.71 0.02 -27.53
C ILE A 270 4.23 -0.02 -27.43
N LEU A 271 4.79 0.79 -26.55
CA LEU A 271 6.22 0.86 -26.25
C LEU A 271 6.53 0.20 -24.89
N PRO A 272 7.71 -0.42 -24.73
CA PRO A 272 8.17 -0.89 -23.42
C PRO A 272 8.68 0.28 -22.58
N GLU A 273 8.56 0.16 -21.26
CA GLU A 273 9.50 0.87 -20.37
C GLU A 273 10.90 0.22 -20.50
N LEU A 274 11.93 1.05 -20.54
CA LEU A 274 13.33 0.62 -20.66
C LEU A 274 14.01 0.68 -19.28
N ASP A 275 15.22 1.24 -19.23
CA ASP A 275 16.02 1.43 -18.02
C ASP A 275 15.46 2.50 -17.08
N VAL A 276 14.84 3.54 -17.64
CA VAL A 276 14.15 4.59 -16.89
C VAL A 276 12.67 4.63 -17.26
N LYS A 277 11.85 5.10 -16.32
CA LYS A 277 10.41 5.20 -16.52
C LYS A 277 10.06 6.35 -17.45
N GLY A 278 9.03 6.14 -18.26
CA GLY A 278 8.53 7.13 -19.21
C GLY A 278 9.49 7.45 -20.35
N LYS A 279 9.71 8.74 -20.61
CA LYS A 279 10.33 9.25 -21.86
C LYS A 279 11.84 9.45 -21.78
N ASN A 280 12.43 9.26 -20.59
CA ASN A 280 13.76 9.79 -20.27
C ASN A 280 14.92 8.96 -20.82
N SER A 281 14.66 7.74 -21.32
CA SER A 281 15.70 6.89 -21.89
C SER A 281 16.17 7.46 -23.24
N PRO A 282 17.49 7.48 -23.56
CA PRO A 282 17.98 7.98 -24.86
C PRO A 282 17.33 7.29 -26.06
N THR A 283 17.19 5.97 -26.03
CA THR A 283 16.48 5.23 -27.08
C THR A 283 15.01 5.62 -27.18
N MET A 284 14.33 5.79 -26.04
CA MET A 284 12.94 6.23 -26.02
C MET A 284 12.78 7.62 -26.63
N SER A 285 13.67 8.55 -26.29
CA SER A 285 13.69 9.90 -26.84
C SER A 285 13.88 9.88 -28.36
N ASN A 286 14.78 9.03 -28.88
CA ASN A 286 14.97 8.86 -30.31
C ASN A 286 13.70 8.31 -31.00
N TRP A 287 13.08 7.27 -30.44
CA TRP A 287 11.85 6.71 -31.00
C TRP A 287 10.70 7.72 -31.02
N LEU A 288 10.53 8.49 -29.94
CA LEU A 288 9.54 9.56 -29.89
C LEU A 288 9.80 10.62 -30.96
N ASN A 289 11.06 10.98 -31.20
CA ASN A 289 11.44 11.94 -32.25
C ASN A 289 11.06 11.42 -33.65
N ILE A 290 11.36 10.15 -33.93
CA ILE A 290 11.00 9.48 -35.19
C ILE A 290 9.47 9.44 -35.37
N ILE A 291 8.73 9.04 -34.33
CA ILE A 291 7.26 9.00 -34.37
C ILE A 291 6.65 10.39 -34.58
N ASN A 292 7.18 11.42 -33.90
CA ASN A 292 6.63 12.77 -33.97
C ASN A 292 6.92 13.45 -35.32
N ASN A 293 8.06 13.20 -35.93
CA ASN A 293 8.51 13.87 -37.16
C ASN A 293 8.24 13.07 -38.44
N ASN A 294 7.54 11.95 -38.34
CA ASN A 294 7.22 11.13 -39.49
C ASN A 294 6.29 11.90 -40.46
N GLN A 295 6.55 11.78 -41.77
CA GLN A 295 5.74 12.42 -42.81
C GLN A 295 4.68 11.48 -43.39
N LEU A 296 4.64 10.23 -42.92
CA LEU A 296 3.85 9.17 -43.54
C LEU A 296 2.43 9.08 -42.96
N ILE A 297 2.29 9.33 -41.66
CA ILE A 297 1.06 9.25 -40.90
C ILE A 297 0.96 10.49 -40.03
N GLN A 298 -0.20 11.13 -40.05
CA GLN A 298 -0.43 12.30 -39.21
C GLN A 298 -0.32 11.93 -37.73
N ARG A 299 0.36 12.77 -36.93
CA ARG A 299 0.67 12.46 -35.53
C ARG A 299 -0.57 12.23 -34.67
N ASN A 300 -1.67 12.91 -34.96
CA ASN A 300 -2.99 12.76 -34.32
C ASN A 300 -3.64 11.39 -34.55
N GLU A 301 -3.30 10.71 -35.65
CA GLU A 301 -3.78 9.35 -35.95
C GLU A 301 -3.05 8.28 -35.14
N ILE A 302 -1.95 8.64 -34.48
CA ILE A 302 -1.14 7.73 -33.67
C ILE A 302 -1.44 7.94 -32.19
N HIS A 303 -1.97 6.90 -31.55
CA HIS A 303 -2.08 6.84 -30.10
C HIS A 303 -0.94 6.01 -29.52
N LEU A 304 -0.16 6.64 -28.65
CA LEU A 304 1.01 6.06 -28.04
C LEU A 304 0.72 5.64 -26.62
N VAL A 305 1.10 4.42 -26.26
CA VAL A 305 0.97 3.89 -24.90
C VAL A 305 2.22 3.15 -24.46
N PHE A 306 2.46 3.11 -23.16
CA PHE A 306 3.61 2.48 -22.53
C PHE A 306 3.15 1.26 -21.75
N TYR A 307 3.91 0.18 -21.81
CA TYR A 307 3.71 -0.98 -20.98
C TYR A 307 4.56 -0.89 -19.70
N SER A 308 3.88 -0.91 -18.55
CA SER A 308 4.40 -0.91 -17.21
C SER A 308 4.08 -2.22 -16.49
N ILE A 309 5.07 -2.77 -15.79
CA ILE A 309 4.91 -3.97 -14.94
C ILE A 309 4.01 -3.73 -13.72
N ILE A 310 3.77 -2.47 -13.34
CA ILE A 310 2.90 -2.12 -12.21
C ILE A 310 1.50 -1.77 -12.69
N TYR A 311 1.40 -0.93 -13.71
CA TYR A 311 0.14 -0.34 -14.15
C TYR A 311 -0.52 -1.08 -15.32
N GLY A 312 0.22 -1.92 -16.05
CA GLY A 312 -0.20 -2.42 -17.35
C GLY A 312 0.00 -1.35 -18.42
N ILE A 313 -1.06 -0.96 -19.13
CA ILE A 313 -0.96 0.08 -20.16
C ILE A 313 -1.12 1.48 -19.55
N ILE A 314 -0.14 2.35 -19.79
CA ILE A 314 -0.14 3.77 -19.44
C ILE A 314 -0.21 4.59 -20.74
N PRO A 315 -1.30 5.36 -20.96
CA PRO A 315 -1.37 6.30 -22.09
C PRO A 315 -0.27 7.36 -22.02
N TYR A 316 0.27 7.76 -23.18
CA TYR A 316 1.36 8.75 -23.26
C TYR A 316 1.00 10.10 -22.62
N GLU A 317 -0.27 10.49 -22.65
CA GLU A 317 -0.80 11.71 -22.05
C GLU A 317 -0.68 11.70 -20.52
N LEU A 318 -0.58 10.51 -19.92
CA LEU A 318 -0.54 10.31 -18.48
C LEU A 318 0.84 9.96 -17.95
N ILE A 319 1.82 9.68 -18.81
CA ILE A 319 3.12 9.14 -18.39
C ILE A 319 3.90 10.10 -17.49
N ASP A 320 3.74 11.42 -17.65
CA ASP A 320 4.42 12.42 -16.82
C ASP A 320 3.61 12.78 -15.55
N SER A 321 2.38 12.29 -15.45
CA SER A 321 1.48 12.55 -14.32
C SER A 321 1.77 11.61 -13.15
N PHE A 322 1.68 12.13 -11.93
CA PHE A 322 1.84 11.30 -10.74
C PHE A 322 0.71 10.27 -10.60
N PRO A 323 1.02 9.00 -10.25
CA PRO A 323 2.35 8.41 -10.01
C PRO A 323 3.06 7.77 -11.21
N MET A 324 2.46 7.78 -12.40
CA MET A 324 2.89 6.99 -13.56
C MET A 324 4.31 7.31 -14.04
N GLY A 325 4.77 8.55 -13.86
CA GLY A 325 6.12 8.96 -14.23
C GLY A 325 7.13 8.90 -13.08
N GLN A 326 6.66 8.72 -11.84
CA GLN A 326 7.48 8.88 -10.63
C GLN A 326 7.35 7.65 -9.75
N TYR A 327 7.91 6.53 -10.20
CA TYR A 327 7.97 5.32 -9.40
C TYR A 327 9.18 4.45 -9.74
N GLU A 328 9.56 3.61 -8.78
CA GLU A 328 10.48 2.49 -8.98
C GLU A 328 9.79 1.20 -8.58
N SER A 329 10.16 0.11 -9.24
CA SER A 329 9.57 -1.20 -9.00
C SER A 329 10.61 -2.28 -9.13
N CYS A 330 10.43 -3.37 -8.38
CA CYS A 330 11.17 -4.59 -8.66
C CYS A 330 10.88 -5.07 -10.08
N TYR A 331 11.93 -5.50 -10.77
CA TYR A 331 11.78 -6.22 -12.02
C TYR A 331 11.37 -7.66 -11.73
N SER A 332 10.40 -8.19 -12.48
CA SER A 332 10.09 -9.62 -12.44
C SER A 332 9.98 -10.17 -13.86
N SER A 333 10.67 -11.26 -14.10
CA SER A 333 10.70 -12.01 -15.36
C SER A 333 9.82 -13.26 -15.33
N SER A 334 9.29 -13.63 -14.15
CA SER A 334 8.53 -14.87 -13.99
C SER A 334 7.08 -14.66 -14.40
N ILE A 335 6.58 -15.54 -15.27
CA ILE A 335 5.15 -15.56 -15.64
C ILE A 335 4.29 -15.79 -14.40
N ASN A 336 4.77 -16.56 -13.42
CA ASN A 336 4.00 -16.84 -12.19
C ASN A 336 4.06 -15.68 -11.17
N ASP A 337 4.78 -14.61 -11.47
CA ASP A 337 4.86 -13.44 -10.61
C ASP A 337 3.54 -12.65 -10.60
N VAL A 338 3.19 -12.13 -9.43
CA VAL A 338 1.93 -11.39 -9.24
C VAL A 338 1.95 -10.06 -10.01
N PHE A 339 3.08 -9.37 -10.11
CA PHE A 339 3.21 -8.15 -10.92
C PHE A 339 3.02 -8.46 -12.40
N TYR A 340 3.64 -9.53 -12.90
CA TYR A 340 3.45 -9.99 -14.28
C TYR A 340 1.98 -10.26 -14.56
N GLN A 341 1.33 -11.11 -13.77
CA GLN A 341 -0.05 -11.49 -13.98
C GLN A 341 -1.01 -10.29 -13.91
N ASN A 342 -0.79 -9.38 -12.96
CA ASN A 342 -1.62 -8.18 -12.82
C ASN A 342 -1.44 -7.21 -14.01
N SER A 343 -0.20 -6.94 -14.43
CA SER A 343 0.07 -6.04 -15.55
C SER A 343 -0.48 -6.56 -16.88
N ILE A 344 -0.35 -7.87 -17.14
CA ILE A 344 -0.91 -8.51 -18.33
C ILE A 344 -2.44 -8.45 -18.30
N LYS A 345 -3.08 -8.78 -17.17
CA LYS A 345 -4.53 -8.65 -16.99
C LYS A 345 -5.03 -7.23 -17.24
N ASN A 346 -4.37 -6.22 -16.66
CA ASN A 346 -4.75 -4.82 -16.82
C ASN A 346 -4.55 -4.34 -18.26
N SER A 347 -3.48 -4.80 -18.91
CA SER A 347 -3.22 -4.49 -20.32
C SER A 347 -4.27 -5.11 -21.24
N GLU A 348 -4.62 -6.39 -21.02
CA GLU A 348 -5.69 -7.06 -21.77
C GLU A 348 -7.03 -6.34 -21.62
N ALA A 349 -7.40 -5.92 -20.40
CA ALA A 349 -8.61 -5.17 -20.16
C ALA A 349 -8.62 -3.83 -20.90
N PHE A 350 -7.50 -3.10 -20.89
CA PHE A 350 -7.35 -1.84 -21.64
C PHE A 350 -7.59 -2.04 -23.14
N LEU A 351 -6.95 -3.07 -23.72
CA LEU A 351 -6.99 -3.36 -25.15
C LEU A 351 -8.38 -3.85 -25.58
N LYS A 352 -9.01 -4.77 -24.82
CA LYS A 352 -10.35 -5.29 -25.14
C LYS A 352 -11.42 -4.22 -25.18
N ILE A 353 -11.39 -3.27 -24.24
CA ILE A 353 -12.40 -2.20 -24.17
C ILE A 353 -12.28 -1.23 -25.36
N ARG A 354 -11.09 -1.13 -25.95
CA ARG A 354 -10.72 -0.10 -26.94
C ARG A 354 -10.31 -0.67 -28.29
N SER A 355 -10.53 -1.96 -28.53
CA SER A 355 -10.09 -2.62 -29.77
C SER A 355 -10.70 -1.94 -30.99
N ASN A 356 -11.98 -1.56 -30.91
CA ASN A 356 -12.72 -0.92 -32.00
C ASN A 356 -12.28 0.52 -32.29
N ASN A 357 -11.43 1.11 -31.44
CA ASN A 357 -10.89 2.46 -31.69
C ASN A 357 -9.70 2.45 -32.66
N TYR A 358 -9.06 1.30 -32.88
CA TYR A 358 -7.85 1.24 -33.68
C TYR A 358 -8.01 0.27 -34.85
N LYS A 359 -7.57 0.70 -36.02
CA LYS A 359 -7.47 -0.15 -37.21
C LYS A 359 -6.33 -1.14 -37.09
N LYS A 360 -5.17 -0.68 -36.61
CA LYS A 360 -3.97 -1.52 -36.42
C LYS A 360 -3.29 -1.23 -35.08
N CYS A 361 -2.62 -2.24 -34.55
CA CYS A 361 -1.84 -2.16 -33.32
C CYS A 361 -0.40 -2.64 -33.55
N VAL A 362 0.59 -1.88 -33.10
CA VAL A 362 2.00 -2.24 -33.18
C VAL A 362 2.59 -2.37 -31.79
N LEU A 363 3.33 -3.45 -31.56
CA LEU A 363 4.09 -3.69 -30.34
C LEU A 363 5.58 -3.63 -30.66
N LEU A 364 6.29 -2.67 -30.08
CA LEU A 364 7.74 -2.57 -30.24
C LEU A 364 8.44 -3.37 -29.14
N ILE A 365 9.28 -4.33 -29.53
CA ILE A 365 10.14 -5.08 -28.60
C ILE A 365 11.55 -5.08 -29.18
N PRO A 366 12.43 -4.18 -28.72
CA PRO A 366 13.78 -4.08 -29.28
C PRO A 366 14.62 -5.31 -28.93
N GLU A 367 15.69 -5.54 -29.70
CA GLU A 367 16.75 -6.47 -29.31
C GLU A 367 17.79 -5.81 -28.40
N PHE A 368 18.10 -4.54 -28.69
CA PHE A 368 19.04 -3.70 -27.95
C PHE A 368 18.48 -2.29 -27.78
N TYR A 369 18.87 -1.63 -26.71
CA TYR A 369 18.60 -0.22 -26.50
C TYR A 369 19.81 0.46 -25.86
N VAL A 370 19.91 1.77 -26.04
CA VAL A 370 20.90 2.63 -25.40
C VAL A 370 20.32 3.12 -24.08
N ASN A 371 20.95 2.76 -22.98
CA ASN A 371 20.52 3.14 -21.63
C ASN A 371 20.89 4.61 -21.29
N GLN A 372 20.46 5.10 -20.14
CA GLN A 372 20.73 6.45 -19.62
C GLN A 372 22.23 6.78 -19.46
N PHE A 373 23.10 5.78 -19.47
CA PHE A 373 24.56 5.94 -19.44
C PHE A 373 25.19 5.91 -20.85
N ASN A 374 24.37 5.94 -21.91
CA ASN A 374 24.76 5.83 -23.31
C ASN A 374 25.43 4.50 -23.69
N GLU A 375 25.11 3.43 -22.98
CA GLU A 375 25.63 2.09 -23.25
C GLU A 375 24.59 1.22 -23.96
N SER A 376 25.05 0.45 -24.95
CA SER A 376 24.21 -0.55 -25.62
C SER A 376 23.93 -1.72 -24.68
N THR A 377 22.66 -1.93 -24.35
CA THR A 377 22.17 -2.95 -23.43
C THR A 377 21.22 -3.89 -24.16
N GLN A 378 21.37 -5.20 -23.94
CA GLN A 378 20.46 -6.19 -24.49
C GLN A 378 19.07 -6.09 -23.81
N PHE A 379 18.01 -6.03 -24.60
CA PHE A 379 16.66 -6.06 -24.06
C PHE A 379 16.33 -7.46 -23.55
N PRO A 380 15.82 -7.63 -22.31
CA PRO A 380 15.60 -8.95 -21.75
C PRO A 380 14.57 -9.76 -22.55
N ASN A 381 14.95 -10.95 -23.02
CA ASN A 381 14.02 -11.89 -23.65
C ASN A 381 12.86 -12.29 -22.71
N THR A 382 13.08 -12.18 -21.41
CA THR A 382 12.09 -12.45 -20.35
C THR A 382 11.27 -11.23 -19.95
N HIS A 383 11.37 -10.12 -20.69
CA HIS A 383 10.63 -8.90 -20.38
C HIS A 383 9.12 -9.16 -20.37
N PRO A 384 8.37 -8.70 -19.35
CA PRO A 384 6.96 -8.99 -19.21
C PRO A 384 6.09 -8.58 -20.41
N ILE A 385 6.51 -7.56 -21.16
CA ILE A 385 5.84 -7.10 -22.40
C ILE A 385 5.65 -8.22 -23.43
N ASN A 386 6.50 -9.26 -23.42
CA ASN A 386 6.36 -10.41 -24.32
C ASN A 386 5.02 -11.13 -24.12
N GLY A 387 4.41 -11.05 -22.93
CA GLY A 387 3.07 -11.57 -22.67
C GLY A 387 1.97 -10.90 -23.49
N LEU A 388 2.20 -9.69 -24.03
CA LEU A 388 1.23 -9.01 -24.87
C LEU A 388 1.15 -9.59 -26.28
N LYS A 389 2.16 -10.33 -26.77
CA LYS A 389 2.17 -10.89 -28.14
C LYS A 389 0.93 -11.76 -28.41
N SER A 390 0.65 -12.70 -27.50
CA SER A 390 -0.51 -13.59 -27.63
C SER A 390 -1.84 -12.86 -27.47
N ILE A 391 -1.87 -11.81 -26.64
CA ILE A 391 -3.06 -10.98 -26.43
C ILE A 391 -3.39 -10.18 -27.68
N LEU A 392 -2.40 -9.55 -28.31
CA LEU A 392 -2.60 -8.77 -29.52
C LEU A 392 -3.08 -9.63 -30.68
N ASN A 393 -2.45 -10.79 -30.90
CA ASN A 393 -2.89 -11.73 -31.93
C ASN A 393 -4.35 -12.18 -31.73
N ARG A 394 -4.82 -12.28 -30.48
CA ARG A 394 -6.21 -12.64 -30.19
C ARG A 394 -7.19 -11.48 -30.33
N ILE A 395 -6.77 -10.23 -30.11
CA ILE A 395 -7.67 -9.05 -30.12
C ILE A 395 -7.73 -8.41 -31.51
N TYR A 396 -6.58 -8.30 -32.19
CA TYR A 396 -6.46 -7.59 -33.47
C TYR A 396 -6.15 -8.52 -34.65
N GLU A 397 -5.87 -9.81 -34.40
CA GLU A 397 -5.57 -10.80 -35.45
C GLU A 397 -4.45 -10.30 -36.38
N SER A 398 -4.69 -10.31 -37.69
CA SER A 398 -3.75 -9.81 -38.72
C SER A 398 -3.52 -8.30 -38.66
N ASN A 399 -4.33 -7.55 -37.91
CA ASN A 399 -4.16 -6.10 -37.71
C ASN A 399 -3.18 -5.77 -36.58
N SER A 400 -2.43 -6.75 -36.08
CA SER A 400 -1.33 -6.50 -35.14
C SER A 400 0.03 -6.99 -35.64
N CYS A 401 1.07 -6.25 -35.31
CA CYS A 401 2.45 -6.62 -35.64
C CYS A 401 3.38 -6.37 -34.45
N VAL A 402 4.37 -7.25 -34.30
CA VAL A 402 5.46 -7.10 -33.34
C VAL A 402 6.72 -6.74 -34.13
N ILE A 403 7.25 -5.55 -33.89
CA ILE A 403 8.43 -5.03 -34.57
C ILE A 403 9.62 -5.00 -33.62
N LYS A 404 10.82 -5.15 -34.19
CA LYS A 404 12.08 -5.09 -33.43
C LYS A 404 12.78 -3.75 -33.59
N GLN A 405 12.64 -3.13 -34.75
CA GLN A 405 13.23 -1.85 -35.07
C GLN A 405 12.13 -0.83 -35.35
N ILE A 406 12.37 0.42 -34.93
CA ILE A 406 11.40 1.49 -35.11
C ILE A 406 11.14 1.80 -36.59
N ASP A 407 12.09 1.51 -37.47
CA ASP A 407 11.98 1.76 -38.92
C ASP A 407 10.92 0.85 -39.59
N GLU A 408 10.65 -0.33 -39.02
CA GLU A 408 9.61 -1.26 -39.48
C GLU A 408 8.19 -0.73 -39.21
N LEU A 409 8.05 0.22 -38.27
CA LEU A 409 6.77 0.76 -37.80
C LEU A 409 5.89 1.27 -38.95
N PHE A 410 6.46 2.14 -39.79
CA PHE A 410 5.68 2.80 -40.84
C PHE A 410 5.42 1.91 -42.06
N GLN A 411 6.21 0.85 -42.25
CA GLN A 411 5.95 -0.13 -43.31
C GLN A 411 4.62 -0.84 -43.04
N PHE A 412 4.46 -1.38 -41.83
CA PHE A 412 3.23 -2.09 -41.45
C PHE A 412 2.00 -1.17 -41.37
N LEU A 413 2.14 0.05 -40.87
CA LEU A 413 1.01 0.97 -40.73
C LEU A 413 0.49 1.49 -42.09
N LYS A 414 1.31 1.45 -43.15
CA LYS A 414 0.96 1.88 -44.51
C LYS A 414 0.20 0.86 -45.35
N GLU A 415 0.38 -0.44 -45.09
CA GLU A 415 -0.29 -1.49 -45.87
C GLU A 415 -1.81 -1.39 -45.64
N GLU A 416 -2.57 -0.86 -46.59
CA GLU A 416 -4.05 -0.82 -46.49
C GLU A 416 -4.67 -2.19 -46.70
#